data_AF-A0A285U6N7-F1
#
_entry.id   AF-A0A285U6N7-F1
#
_cell.length_a   1.000
_cell.length_b   1.000
_cell.length_c   1.000
_cell.angle_alpha   90.00
_cell.angle_beta   90.00
_cell.angle_gamma   90.00
#
_symmetry.space_group_name_H-M   'P 1'
#
loop_
_entity.id
_entity.type
_entity.pdbx_description
1 polymer ?
#
loop_
_entity_poly.entity_id
_entity_poly.type
_entity_poly.pdbx_seq_one_letter_code
_entity_poly.pdbx_strand_id
1 'polypeptide(L)'
;MHQSAIIKLFVTSVVPSKSNPYKYIQFPFEASGRTLDEVHEALAEDGCIKGWRIWTEDTPDGEKVATRRVPMVVGLNGIAFVAPCHFDYKWIEEVGHNG
;
A
#
# COMPACT_ATOMS: atom_id res chain seq x y z
N MET A 1 13.65 12.55 -22.63
CA MET A 1 12.86 11.66 -21.74
C MET A 1 13.81 11.17 -20.66
N HIS A 2 13.70 11.68 -19.44
CA HIS A 2 14.55 11.19 -18.33
C HIS A 2 13.86 10.00 -17.65
N GLN A 3 14.64 8.95 -17.41
CA GLN A 3 14.16 7.68 -16.86
C GLN A 3 13.85 7.85 -15.37
N SER A 4 12.61 7.56 -14.96
CA SER A 4 12.24 7.55 -13.53
C SER A 4 13.03 6.46 -12.78
N ALA A 5 13.56 6.79 -11.60
CA ALA A 5 14.19 5.83 -10.70
C ALA A 5 13.14 5.20 -9.75
N ILE A 6 13.54 4.15 -9.03
CA ILE A 6 12.73 3.52 -7.98
C ILE A 6 13.24 3.98 -6.62
N ILE A 7 12.37 4.63 -5.85
CA ILE A 7 12.62 5.01 -4.47
C ILE A 7 12.02 3.94 -3.56
N LYS A 8 12.85 3.39 -2.68
CA LYS A 8 12.45 2.40 -1.66
C LYS A 8 12.12 3.12 -0.36
N LEU A 9 10.90 2.93 0.11
CA LEU A 9 10.34 3.48 1.34
C LEU A 9 10.02 2.35 2.31
N PHE A 10 9.90 2.69 3.58
CA PHE A 10 9.33 1.80 4.60
C PHE A 10 8.06 2.44 5.16
N VAL A 11 6.92 1.80 4.92
CA VAL A 11 5.60 2.32 5.28
C VAL A 11 5.18 1.70 6.61
N THR A 12 4.80 2.54 7.56
CA THR A 12 4.12 2.11 8.79
C THR A 12 2.66 2.54 8.71
N SER A 13 1.75 1.58 8.79
CA SER A 13 0.32 1.86 8.83
C SER A 13 -0.14 2.22 10.23
N VAL A 14 -1.20 3.02 10.36
CA VAL A 14 -1.90 3.22 11.65
C VAL A 14 -2.89 2.11 11.99
N VAL A 15 -3.03 1.10 11.12
CA VAL A 15 -3.89 -0.05 11.37
C VAL A 15 -3.10 -1.08 12.19
N PRO A 16 -3.58 -1.43 13.39
CA PRO A 16 -2.92 -2.45 14.18
C PRO A 16 -3.06 -3.83 13.52
N SER A 17 -2.04 -4.66 13.65
CA SER A 17 -2.06 -6.04 13.17
C SER A 17 -3.16 -6.83 13.86
N LYS A 18 -3.90 -7.63 13.10
CA LYS A 18 -4.88 -8.57 13.66
C LYS A 18 -4.24 -9.55 14.66
N SER A 19 -2.99 -9.93 14.46
CA SER A 19 -2.27 -10.86 15.34
C SER A 19 -1.70 -10.19 16.59
N ASN A 20 -1.52 -8.88 16.58
CA ASN A 20 -1.05 -8.12 17.73
C ASN A 20 -1.59 -6.69 17.64
N PRO A 21 -2.63 -6.35 18.44
CA PRO A 21 -3.30 -5.05 18.36
C PRO A 21 -2.42 -3.87 18.80
N TYR A 22 -1.25 -4.14 19.38
CA TYR A 22 -0.26 -3.13 19.77
C TYR A 22 0.87 -2.96 18.74
N LYS A 23 0.84 -3.71 17.63
CA LYS A 23 1.83 -3.60 16.56
C LYS A 23 1.19 -3.06 15.30
N TYR A 24 1.77 -1.99 14.77
CA TYR A 24 1.42 -1.48 13.45
C TYR A 24 1.91 -2.42 12.34
N ILE A 25 1.16 -2.48 11.23
CA ILE A 25 1.63 -3.17 10.03
C ILE A 25 2.72 -2.30 9.37
N GLN A 26 3.89 -2.90 9.14
CA GLN A 26 5.02 -2.27 8.48
C GLN A 26 5.44 -3.06 7.24
N PHE A 27 5.80 -2.38 6.16
CA PHE A 27 6.28 -3.04 4.95
C PHE A 27 7.14 -2.13 4.07
N PRO A 28 8.09 -2.70 3.30
CA PRO A 28 8.77 -1.96 2.25
C PRO A 28 7.83 -1.65 1.09
N PHE A 29 8.00 -0.46 0.52
CA PHE A 29 7.21 0.04 -0.60
C PHE A 29 8.12 0.71 -1.64
N GLU A 30 7.87 0.47 -2.90
CA GLU A 30 8.61 1.08 -4.01
C GLU A 30 7.73 2.05 -4.77
N ALA A 31 8.16 3.31 -4.82
CA ALA A 31 7.52 4.39 -5.58
C ALA A 31 8.42 4.81 -6.75
N SER A 32 7.81 5.31 -7.82
CA SER A 32 8.53 5.94 -8.93
C SER A 32 8.84 7.39 -8.58
N GLY A 33 10.09 7.81 -8.70
CA GLY A 33 10.52 9.19 -8.43
C GLY A 33 12.02 9.34 -8.67
N ARG A 34 12.48 10.56 -8.94
CA ARG A 34 13.92 10.85 -9.08
C ARG A 34 14.56 11.13 -7.72
N THR A 35 13.79 11.72 -6.81
CA THR A 35 14.21 12.07 -5.45
C THR A 35 13.14 11.66 -4.45
N LEU A 36 13.50 11.64 -3.16
CA LEU A 36 12.51 11.48 -2.09
C LEU A 36 11.53 12.65 -2.06
N ASP A 37 12.00 13.87 -2.34
CA ASP A 37 11.17 15.08 -2.38
C ASP A 37 10.06 14.98 -3.41
N GLU A 38 10.33 14.44 -4.60
CA GLU A 38 9.29 14.23 -5.62
C GLU A 38 8.20 13.25 -5.15
N VAL A 39 8.60 12.19 -4.44
CA VAL A 39 7.64 11.22 -3.91
C VAL A 39 6.81 11.84 -2.79
N HIS A 40 7.43 12.71 -1.98
CA HIS A 40 6.75 13.46 -0.94
C HIS A 40 5.77 14.50 -1.53
N GLU A 41 6.19 15.28 -2.52
CA GLU A 41 5.36 16.25 -3.22
C GLU A 41 4.17 15.56 -3.89
N ALA A 42 4.39 14.44 -4.58
CA ALA A 42 3.31 13.64 -5.17
C ALA A 42 2.31 13.18 -4.11
N LEU A 43 2.78 12.73 -2.93
CA LEU A 43 1.90 12.35 -1.82
C LEU A 43 1.12 13.56 -1.27
N ALA A 44 1.77 14.71 -1.14
CA ALA A 44 1.18 15.93 -0.59
C ALA A 44 0.11 16.53 -1.52
N GLU A 45 0.35 16.50 -2.84
CA GLU A 45 -0.56 17.04 -3.86
C GLU A 45 -1.76 16.13 -4.12
N ASP A 46 -1.54 14.84 -4.36
CA ASP A 46 -2.61 13.89 -4.72
C ASP A 46 -3.28 13.25 -3.50
N GLY A 47 -2.70 13.44 -2.31
CA GLY A 47 -3.11 12.74 -1.09
C GLY A 47 -2.78 11.24 -1.08
N CYS A 48 -2.18 10.71 -2.15
CA CYS A 48 -1.78 9.33 -2.27
C CYS A 48 -0.64 9.12 -3.28
N ILE A 49 0.07 7.99 -3.15
CA ILE A 49 1.07 7.54 -4.10
C ILE A 49 0.81 6.09 -4.52
N LYS A 50 1.01 5.83 -5.81
CA LYS A 50 0.96 4.48 -6.39
C LYS A 50 2.34 3.87 -6.38
N GLY A 51 2.42 2.57 -6.14
CA GLY A 51 3.68 1.87 -6.15
C GLY A 51 3.49 0.40 -5.86
N TRP A 52 4.49 -0.19 -5.21
CA TRP A 52 4.55 -1.62 -5.01
C TRP A 52 4.93 -1.97 -3.60
N ARG A 53 4.06 -2.71 -2.91
CA ARG A 53 4.43 -3.36 -1.65
C ARG A 53 5.36 -4.54 -1.94
N ILE A 54 6.46 -4.60 -1.20
CA ILE A 54 7.42 -5.70 -1.26
C ILE A 54 7.16 -6.65 -0.10
N TRP A 55 7.02 -7.93 -0.40
CA TRP A 55 7.04 -8.99 0.59
C TRP A 55 8.46 -9.50 0.71
N THR A 56 8.91 -9.67 1.94
CA THR A 56 10.24 -10.16 2.26
C THR A 56 10.17 -11.39 3.15
N GLU A 57 11.06 -12.32 2.93
CA GLU A 57 11.29 -13.48 3.79
C GLU A 57 12.72 -13.42 4.34
N ASP A 58 12.92 -14.02 5.51
CA ASP A 58 14.23 -14.17 6.12
C ASP A 58 14.93 -15.39 5.53
N THR A 59 16.17 -15.23 5.09
CA THR A 59 17.05 -16.34 4.71
C THR A 59 17.54 -17.07 5.97
N PRO A 60 18.04 -18.31 5.84
CA PRO A 60 18.67 -19.02 6.95
C PRO A 60 19.82 -18.24 7.62
N ASP A 61 20.50 -17.39 6.85
CA ASP A 61 21.60 -16.55 7.31
C ASP A 61 21.13 -15.20 7.91
N GLY A 62 19.81 -14.98 8.00
CA GLY A 62 19.20 -13.79 8.60
C GLY A 62 19.07 -12.58 7.67
N GLU A 63 19.32 -12.75 6.36
CA GLU A 63 19.12 -11.68 5.38
C GLU A 63 17.65 -11.57 4.98
N LYS A 64 17.19 -10.37 4.62
CA LYS A 64 15.84 -10.15 4.09
C LYS A 64 15.87 -10.21 2.56
N VAL A 65 15.15 -11.15 1.97
CA VAL A 65 15.03 -11.30 0.50
C VAL A 65 13.61 -10.97 0.05
N ALA A 66 13.49 -10.13 -0.99
CA ALA A 66 12.20 -9.82 -1.60
C ALA A 66 11.65 -11.02 -2.37
N THR A 67 10.47 -11.52 -1.99
CA THR A 67 9.84 -12.70 -2.60
C THR A 67 8.66 -12.37 -3.50
N ARG A 68 7.99 -11.23 -3.26
CA ARG A 68 6.83 -10.81 -4.06
C ARG A 68 6.68 -9.30 -4.14
N ARG A 69 6.24 -8.82 -5.30
CA ARG A 69 5.90 -7.42 -5.56
C ARG A 69 4.40 -7.31 -5.86
N VAL A 70 3.67 -6.47 -5.12
CA VAL A 70 2.21 -6.33 -5.23
C VAL A 70 1.84 -4.86 -5.47
N PRO A 71 1.07 -4.52 -6.51
CA PRO A 71 0.60 -3.15 -6.72
C PRO A 71 -0.15 -2.64 -5.48
N MET A 72 0.14 -1.43 -5.03
CA MET A 72 -0.50 -0.85 -3.85
C MET A 72 -0.55 0.67 -3.96
N VAL A 73 -1.58 1.27 -3.35
CA VAL A 73 -1.72 2.71 -3.15
C VAL A 73 -1.55 3.02 -1.67
N VAL A 74 -0.74 4.02 -1.35
CA VAL A 74 -0.53 4.54 0.01
C VAL A 74 -1.06 5.96 0.07
N GLY A 75 -2.04 6.22 0.93
CA GLY A 75 -2.61 7.56 1.14
C GLY A 75 -2.14 8.21 2.45
N LEU A 76 -2.24 9.53 2.53
CA LEU A 76 -1.91 10.34 3.72
C LEU A 76 -2.60 9.86 5.01
N ASN A 77 -3.86 9.41 4.91
CA ASN A 77 -4.69 9.02 6.04
C ASN A 77 -4.93 7.50 6.15
N GLY A 78 -4.24 6.68 5.35
CA GLY A 78 -4.43 5.23 5.39
C GLY A 78 -3.99 4.55 4.11
N ILE A 79 -3.64 3.28 4.24
CA ILE A 79 -3.37 2.41 3.10
C ILE A 79 -4.73 1.96 2.55
N ALA A 80 -5.06 2.38 1.33
CA ALA A 80 -6.21 1.84 0.61
C ALA A 80 -5.75 0.61 -0.18
N PHE A 81 -6.27 -0.56 0.19
CA PHE A 81 -6.09 -1.77 -0.63
C PHE A 81 -7.26 -1.88 -1.60
N VAL A 82 -7.00 -1.72 -2.89
CA VAL A 82 -7.97 -1.97 -3.95
C VAL A 82 -7.79 -3.41 -4.43
N ALA A 83 -8.78 -4.25 -4.21
CA ALA A 83 -8.85 -5.62 -4.75
C ALA A 83 -10.05 -5.77 -5.67
N PRO A 84 -10.02 -6.74 -6.60
CA PRO A 84 -11.21 -7.14 -7.34
C PRO A 84 -12.37 -7.44 -6.38
N CYS A 85 -13.52 -6.84 -6.63
CA CYS A 85 -14.74 -7.17 -5.91
C CYS A 85 -15.15 -8.59 -6.33
N HIS A 86 -14.98 -9.57 -5.44
CA HIS A 86 -15.33 -10.96 -5.72
C HIS A 86 -16.81 -11.28 -5.45
N PHE A 87 -17.62 -10.27 -5.17
CA PHE A 87 -19.04 -10.40 -4.92
C PHE A 87 -19.79 -9.34 -5.71
N ASP A 88 -20.99 -9.70 -6.17
CA ASP A 88 -21.96 -8.73 -6.65
C ASP A 88 -22.64 -8.08 -5.45
N TYR A 89 -22.82 -6.77 -5.50
CA TYR A 89 -23.63 -6.02 -4.55
C TYR A 89 -24.70 -5.25 -5.31
N LYS A 90 -25.83 -5.04 -4.64
CA LYS A 90 -26.94 -4.24 -5.16
C LYS A 90 -27.05 -2.95 -4.37
N TRP A 91 -27.45 -1.88 -5.04
CA TRP A 91 -27.74 -0.60 -4.37
C TRP A 91 -28.95 -0.75 -3.46
N ILE A 92 -29.00 0.01 -2.35
CA ILE A 92 -30.10 -0.13 -1.38
C ILE A 92 -31.46 0.20 -1.99
N GLU A 93 -31.48 1.03 -3.04
CA GLU A 93 -32.62 1.37 -3.88
C GLU A 93 -33.12 0.18 -4.72
N GLU A 94 -32.24 -0.79 -5.05
CA GLU A 94 -32.57 -1.98 -5.85
C GLU A 94 -33.09 -3.15 -5.01
N VAL A 95 -32.79 -3.17 -3.70
CA VAL A 95 -33.19 -4.28 -2.82
C VAL A 95 -34.64 -4.14 -2.34
N GLY A 96 -35.23 -2.94 -2.46
CA GLY A 96 -36.53 -2.62 -1.88
C GLY A 96 -36.44 -2.65 -0.35
N HIS A 97 -36.64 -1.51 0.29
CA HIS A 97 -36.68 -1.41 1.75
C HIS A 97 -37.88 -2.21 2.28
N ASN A 98 -37.68 -3.49 2.62
CA ASN A 98 -38.58 -4.21 3.51
C ASN A 98 -38.21 -3.77 4.93
N GLY A 99 -38.85 -2.70 5.39
CA GLY A 99 -38.82 -2.29 6.79
C GLY A 99 -39.34 -3.38 7.73
#